data_AF-A0A068NRY6-F1
#
_entry.id   AF-A0A068NRY6-F1
#
_cell.length_a   1.000
_cell.length_b   1.000
_cell.length_c   1.000
_cell.angle_alpha   90.00
_cell.angle_beta   90.00
_cell.angle_gamma   90.00
#
_symmetry.space_group_name_H-M   'P 1'
#
loop_
_entity.id
_entity.type
_entity.pdbx_description
1 polymer ?
#
loop_
_entity_poly.entity_id
_entity_poly.type
_entity_poly.pdbx_seq_one_letter_code
_entity_poly.pdbx_strand_id
1 'polypeptide(L)'
;MYIENKSEALNNFGRIGRVTYSKTGKTIYYRGKEFKSLKGGYKANYYDVESGERYWISGPKKNGQNRLYGGTAVEIDEDVREEYWRTIRGPK
;
A
#
# COMPACT_ATOMS: atom_id res chain seq x y z
N MET A 1 -5.00 2.14 -2.44
CA MET A 1 -3.87 2.38 -1.52
C MET A 1 -2.59 1.85 -2.12
N TYR A 2 -1.45 2.43 -1.75
CA TYR A 2 -0.13 1.85 -1.96
C TYR A 2 0.19 0.90 -0.82
N ILE A 3 0.62 -0.33 -1.13
CA ILE A 3 0.92 -1.42 -0.20
C ILE A 3 2.28 -2.01 -0.57
N GLU A 4 3.20 -2.10 0.39
CA GLU A 4 4.54 -2.63 0.19
C GLU A 4 4.92 -3.55 1.35
N ASN A 5 5.27 -4.82 1.06
CA ASN A 5 5.80 -5.74 2.06
C ASN A 5 7.23 -5.32 2.44
N LYS A 6 7.54 -5.26 3.73
CA LYS A 6 8.82 -4.80 4.29
C LYS A 6 9.55 -5.89 5.09
N SER A 7 9.09 -7.14 5.01
CA SER A 7 9.58 -8.26 5.81
C SER A 7 10.90 -8.84 5.28
N GLU A 8 11.05 -8.97 3.96
CA GLU A 8 12.16 -9.74 3.37
C GLU A 8 13.26 -8.89 2.70
N ALA A 9 12.92 -7.75 2.10
CA ALA A 9 13.91 -6.91 1.41
C ALA A 9 13.59 -5.41 1.52
N LEU A 10 14.64 -4.58 1.45
CA LEU A 10 14.52 -3.12 1.43
C LEU A 10 13.71 -2.61 0.22
N ASN A 11 13.69 -3.39 -0.87
CA ASN A 11 13.12 -3.04 -2.17
C ASN A 11 12.15 -4.11 -2.69
N ASN A 12 11.25 -4.59 -1.84
CA ASN A 12 10.16 -5.45 -2.27
C ASN A 12 9.17 -4.76 -3.22
N PHE A 13 8.38 -5.55 -3.93
CA PHE A 13 7.38 -5.09 -4.87
C PHE A 13 6.31 -4.25 -4.14
N GLY A 14 6.10 -3.03 -4.63
CA GLY A 14 4.97 -2.21 -4.22
C GLY A 14 3.76 -2.52 -5.08
N ARG A 15 2.56 -2.33 -4.53
CA ARG A 15 1.32 -2.49 -5.26
C ARG A 15 0.35 -1.34 -4.97
N ILE A 16 -0.41 -0.94 -5.96
CA ILE A 16 -1.53 -0.02 -5.84
C ILE A 16 -2.81 -0.82 -6.07
N GLY A 17 -3.65 -0.91 -5.04
CA GLY A 17 -4.88 -1.70 -5.09
C GLY A 17 -6.03 -1.07 -4.31
N ARG A 18 -7.26 -1.47 -4.63
CA ARG A 18 -8.45 -1.04 -3.87
C ARG A 18 -8.46 -1.74 -2.52
N VAL A 19 -8.72 -1.01 -1.45
CA VAL A 19 -8.82 -1.58 -0.10
C VAL A 19 -10.16 -1.25 0.51
N THR A 20 -10.60 -2.08 1.45
CA THR A 20 -11.72 -1.75 2.33
C THR A 20 -11.20 -1.55 3.75
N TYR A 21 -11.92 -0.74 4.52
CA TYR A 21 -11.59 -0.46 5.91
C TYR A 21 -12.58 -1.14 6.84
N SER A 22 -12.15 -1.53 8.04
CA SER A 22 -13.09 -1.87 9.11
C SER A 22 -13.93 -0.64 9.49
N LYS A 23 -15.07 -0.86 10.17
CA LYS A 23 -15.95 0.22 10.62
C LYS A 23 -15.24 1.32 11.41
N THR A 24 -14.17 0.97 12.14
CA THR A 24 -13.39 1.93 12.94
C THR A 24 -12.22 2.56 12.18
N GLY A 25 -11.98 2.17 10.92
CA GLY A 25 -10.84 2.61 10.11
C GLY A 25 -9.49 2.03 10.54
N LYS A 26 -9.44 1.21 11.60
CA LYS A 26 -8.19 0.70 12.20
C LYS A 26 -7.61 -0.52 11.48
N THR A 27 -8.40 -1.15 10.62
CA THR A 27 -8.03 -2.35 9.88
C THR A 27 -8.22 -2.09 8.40
N ILE A 28 -7.28 -2.56 7.59
CA ILE A 28 -7.34 -2.53 6.13
C ILE A 28 -7.48 -3.97 5.63
N TYR A 29 -8.34 -4.20 4.66
CA TYR A 29 -8.49 -5.49 3.99
C TYR A 29 -8.10 -5.35 2.52
N TYR A 30 -7.27 -6.26 2.05
CA TYR A 30 -6.78 -6.23 0.69
C TYR A 30 -6.32 -7.62 0.21
N ARG A 31 -6.88 -8.10 -0.91
CA ARG A 31 -6.58 -9.42 -1.52
C ARG A 31 -6.58 -10.59 -0.52
N GLY A 32 -7.61 -10.63 0.33
CA GLY A 32 -7.77 -11.68 1.35
C GLY A 32 -6.90 -11.50 2.60
N LYS A 33 -6.01 -10.50 2.65
CA LYS A 33 -5.20 -10.18 3.83
C LYS A 33 -5.89 -9.14 4.72
N GLU A 34 -5.66 -9.27 6.02
CA GLU A 34 -6.08 -8.32 7.05
C GLU A 34 -4.85 -7.60 7.62
N PHE A 35 -4.84 -6.27 7.55
CA PHE A 35 -3.74 -5.46 8.05
C PHE A 35 -4.17 -4.63 9.25
N LYS A 36 -3.38 -4.68 10.33
CA LYS A 36 -3.58 -3.83 11.52
C LYS A 36 -2.46 -2.82 11.66
N SER A 37 -2.82 -1.62 12.10
CA SER A 37 -1.86 -0.53 12.30
C SER A 37 -0.89 -0.84 13.44
N LEU A 38 0.38 -0.51 13.23
CA LEU A 38 1.43 -0.55 14.27
C LEU A 38 1.37 0.68 15.21
N LYS A 39 0.34 1.54 15.09
CA LYS A 39 0.18 2.80 15.86
C LYS A 39 1.36 3.77 15.72
N GLY A 40 1.99 3.77 14.55
CA GLY A 40 3.20 4.52 14.24
C GLY A 40 4.01 3.75 13.20
N GLY A 41 5.05 4.38 12.64
CA GLY A 41 5.90 3.67 11.68
C GLY A 41 7.17 4.41 11.33
N TYR A 42 8.27 3.65 11.21
CA TYR A 42 9.55 4.13 10.69
C TYR A 42 9.85 3.47 9.34
N LYS A 43 10.02 2.14 9.32
CA LYS A 43 10.19 1.35 8.08
C LYS A 43 8.95 0.59 7.62
N ALA A 44 7.96 0.47 8.50
CA ALA A 44 6.65 -0.16 8.28
C ALA A 44 5.64 0.52 9.22
N ASN A 45 4.35 0.50 8.87
CA ASN A 45 3.27 1.11 9.65
C ASN A 45 2.04 0.18 9.85
N TYR A 46 2.03 -0.99 9.18
CA TYR A 46 1.04 -2.05 9.38
C TYR A 46 1.73 -3.41 9.49
N TYR A 47 0.98 -4.41 9.94
CA TYR A 47 1.35 -5.82 9.83
C TYR A 47 0.16 -6.64 9.33
N ASP A 48 0.44 -7.71 8.58
CA ASP A 48 -0.56 -8.73 8.22
C ASP A 48 -0.88 -9.58 9.45
N VAL A 49 -2.16 -9.71 9.79
CA VAL A 49 -2.62 -10.38 11.00
C VAL A 49 -2.32 -11.87 10.97
N GLU A 50 -2.33 -12.49 9.80
CA GLU A 50 -2.09 -13.93 9.66
C GLU A 50 -0.60 -14.28 9.75
N SER A 51 0.24 -13.62 8.95
CA SER A 51 1.67 -13.96 8.86
C SER A 51 2.58 -13.20 9.83
N GLY A 52 2.10 -12.09 10.39
CA GLY A 52 2.92 -11.16 11.20
C GLY A 52 3.91 -10.32 10.37
N GLU A 53 3.93 -10.49 9.06
CA GLU A 53 4.76 -9.72 8.15
C GLU A 53 4.46 -8.22 8.23
N ARG A 54 5.50 -7.39 8.07
CA ARG A 54 5.39 -5.94 8.20
C ARG A 54 5.21 -5.29 6.84
N TYR A 55 4.36 -4.25 6.81
CA TYR A 55 3.99 -3.55 5.60
C TYR A 55 4.10 -2.04 5.77
N TRP A 56 4.40 -1.36 4.66
CA TRP A 56 4.11 0.06 4.51
C TRP A 56 2.84 0.22 3.69
N ILE A 57 1.82 0.87 4.25
CA ILE A 57 0.54 1.15 3.59
C ILE A 57 0.23 2.63 3.70
N SER A 58 -0.02 3.28 2.55
CA SER A 58 -0.36 4.70 2.48
C SER A 58 -1.26 5.00 1.28
N GLY A 59 -1.75 6.24 1.17
CA GLY A 59 -2.33 6.70 -0.09
C GLY A 59 -1.27 6.66 -1.22
N PRO A 60 -1.63 6.33 -2.47
CA PRO A 60 -0.73 6.49 -3.60
C PRO A 60 -0.41 7.97 -3.81
N LYS A 61 0.87 8.32 -3.99
CA LYS A 61 1.30 9.70 -4.23
C LYS A 61 1.03 10.11 -5.68
N LYS A 62 0.55 11.35 -5.87
CA LYS A 62 0.36 11.96 -7.21
C LYS A 62 1.66 12.01 -8.03
N ASN A 63 2.81 12.23 -7.38
CA ASN A 63 4.10 12.20 -8.06
C ASN A 63 4.62 10.78 -8.37
N GLY A 64 3.92 9.73 -7.95
CA GLY A 64 4.27 8.32 -8.21
C GLY A 64 5.44 7.80 -7.37
N GLN A 65 6.11 8.64 -6.58
CA GLN A 65 7.28 8.30 -5.77
C GLN A 65 6.88 7.67 -4.44
N ASN A 66 6.14 6.56 -4.50
CA ASN A 66 5.61 5.88 -3.32
C ASN A 66 6.70 5.21 -2.47
N ARG A 67 7.71 4.64 -3.13
CA ARG A 67 8.79 3.88 -2.50
C ARG A 67 9.73 4.78 -1.71
N LEU A 68 10.23 4.26 -0.60
CA LEU A 68 11.22 4.96 0.24
C LEU A 68 12.60 5.08 -0.46
N TYR A 69 13.06 4.01 -1.12
CA TYR A 69 14.37 3.95 -1.79
C TYR A 69 14.28 4.09 -3.32
N GLY A 70 13.19 4.67 -3.84
CA GLY A 70 12.98 4.84 -5.28
C GLY A 70 12.73 3.54 -6.06
N GLY A 71 12.81 3.60 -7.39
CA GLY A 71 12.55 2.49 -8.31
C GLY A 71 11.12 2.44 -8.89
N THR A 72 10.94 1.66 -9.96
CA THR A 72 9.74 1.66 -10.81
C THR A 72 8.80 0.48 -10.63
N ALA A 73 9.17 -0.52 -9.83
CA ALA A 73 8.38 -1.75 -9.65
C ALA A 73 7.19 -1.54 -8.69
N VAL A 74 6.19 -0.77 -9.14
CA VAL A 74 4.87 -0.68 -8.49
C VAL A 74 3.82 -1.21 -9.46
N GLU A 75 3.23 -2.35 -9.10
CA GLU A 75 2.13 -2.91 -9.88
C GLU A 75 0.83 -2.19 -9.52
N ILE A 76 -0.05 -1.96 -10.50
CA ILE A 76 -1.35 -1.36 -10.28
C ILE A 76 -2.40 -2.40 -10.66
N ASP A 77 -3.24 -2.75 -9.68
CA ASP A 77 -4.34 -3.69 -9.90
C ASP A 77 -5.26 -3.19 -11.00
N GLU A 78 -5.78 -4.12 -11.81
CA GLU A 78 -6.56 -3.81 -13.00
C GLU A 78 -7.79 -2.96 -12.68
N ASP A 79 -8.50 -3.29 -11.59
CA ASP A 79 -9.75 -2.66 -11.15
C ASP A 79 -9.59 -1.20 -10.69
N VAL A 80 -8.36 -0.75 -10.43
CA VAL A 80 -8.03 0.63 -10.06
C VAL A 80 -7.12 1.33 -11.06
N ARG A 81 -6.70 0.65 -12.13
CA ARG A 81 -5.69 1.20 -13.05
C ARG A 81 -6.15 2.49 -13.69
N GLU A 82 -7.36 2.52 -14.23
CA GLU A 82 -7.92 3.71 -14.87
C GLU A 82 -8.08 4.86 -13.85
N GLU A 83 -8.69 4.58 -12.70
CA GLU A 83 -8.88 5.56 -11.62
C GLU A 83 -7.55 6.16 -11.15
N TYR A 84 -6.53 5.31 -10.98
CA TYR A 84 -5.21 5.77 -10.58
C TYR A 84 -4.62 6.72 -11.60
N TRP A 85 -4.67 6.39 -12.90
CA TRP A 85 -4.10 7.23 -13.94
C TRP A 85 -4.88 8.52 -14.21
N ARG A 86 -6.21 8.49 -14.10
CA ARG A 86 -7.06 9.65 -14.36
C ARG A 86 -7.19 10.59 -13.16
N THR A 87 -7.36 10.04 -11.96
CA THR A 87 -7.75 10.84 -10.78
C THR A 87 -6.57 11.10 -9.86
N ILE A 88 -5.70 10.11 -9.66
CA ILE A 88 -4.57 10.25 -8.73
C ILE A 88 -3.34 10.83 -9.43
N ARG A 89 -2.93 10.24 -10.57
CA ARG A 89 -1.78 10.66 -11.39
C ARG A 89 -2.13 11.67 -12.47
N GLY A 90 -3.42 11.82 -12.75
CA GLY A 90 -3.89 12.68 -13.82
C GLY A 90 -3.49 14.14 -13.62
N PRO A 91 -3.68 14.97 -14.66
CA PRO A 91 -3.42 16.40 -14.59
C PRO A 91 -4.14 17.06 -13.41
N LYS A 92 -3.66 18.22 -13.00
CA LYS A 92 -4.40 19.05 -12.03
C LYS A 92 -5.58 19.72 -12.72
#